data_AF-A0A933WCR2-F1
#
_entry.id   AF-A0A933WCR2-F1
#
_cell.length_a   1.000
_cell.length_b   1.000
_cell.length_c   1.000
_cell.angle_alpha   90.00
_cell.angle_beta   90.00
_cell.angle_gamma   90.00
#
_symmetry.space_group_name_H-M   'P 1'
#
loop_
_entity.id
_entity.type
_entity.pdbx_description
1 polymer ?
#
loop_
_entity_poly.entity_id
_entity_poly.type
_entity_poly.pdbx_seq_one_letter_code
_entity_poly.pdbx_strand_id
1 'polypeptide(L)'
;CQTIEEIANTVNELSEFIPKRRERMLHVGLFGYARGVGKKKLPRAITFTAVLYSLGIPPELIGTGRGIRDAIKKGADRELMLFYKNFIPDMLMAGNYLNKENLHFLAKTDKAWNEILEDVKLLEDFIGKELGPTDTRHFIHRNITSNIFFMWRDKRDPREQIVEAGLIRQSLG
;
A
#
# COMPACT_ATOMS: atom_id res chain seq x y z
N CYS A 1 -12.94 8.62 1.97
CA CYS A 1 -12.21 7.61 1.18
C CYS A 1 -12.84 6.24 1.38
N GLN A 2 -13.81 5.89 0.54
CA GLN A 2 -14.56 4.63 0.64
C GLN A 2 -13.65 3.40 0.48
N THR A 3 -12.69 3.44 -0.46
CA THR A 3 -11.76 2.34 -0.75
C THR A 3 -10.94 1.89 0.47
N ILE A 4 -10.52 2.83 1.34
CA ILE A 4 -9.71 2.52 2.55
C ILE A 4 -10.54 1.79 3.62
N GLU A 5 -11.81 2.16 3.79
CA GLU A 5 -12.72 1.48 4.73
C GLU A 5 -13.05 0.06 4.26
N GLU A 6 -13.12 -0.15 2.95
CA GLU A 6 -13.44 -1.44 2.36
C GLU A 6 -12.28 -2.44 2.54
N ILE A 7 -11.03 -2.03 2.27
CA ILE A 7 -9.83 -2.88 2.49
C ILE A 7 -9.47 -3.09 3.97
N ALA A 8 -10.11 -2.37 4.90
CA ALA A 8 -9.76 -2.38 6.32
C ALA A 8 -9.77 -3.77 6.96
N ASN A 9 -10.63 -4.69 6.50
CA ASN A 9 -10.68 -6.05 7.04
C ASN A 9 -9.40 -6.82 6.73
N THR A 10 -9.00 -6.85 5.45
CA THR A 10 -7.74 -7.46 5.01
C THR A 10 -6.54 -6.85 5.72
N VAL A 11 -6.53 -5.52 5.86
CA VAL A 11 -5.44 -4.82 6.55
C VAL A 11 -5.38 -5.17 8.03
N ASN A 12 -6.53 -5.26 8.70
CA ASN A 12 -6.60 -5.63 10.11
C ASN A 12 -6.14 -7.07 10.36
N GLU A 13 -6.55 -8.02 9.53
CA GLU A 13 -6.11 -9.42 9.62
C GLU A 13 -4.58 -9.54 9.50
N LEU A 14 -3.98 -8.88 8.51
CA LEU A 14 -2.53 -8.91 8.33
C LEU A 14 -1.76 -8.11 9.38
N SER A 15 -2.40 -7.11 10.00
CA SER A 15 -1.77 -6.28 11.03
C SER A 15 -1.37 -7.07 12.28
N GLU A 16 -2.02 -8.20 12.55
CA GLU A 16 -1.71 -9.09 13.67
C GLU A 16 -0.35 -9.77 13.52
N PHE A 17 0.12 -9.96 12.29
CA PHE A 17 1.41 -10.57 11.97
C PHE A 17 2.55 -9.55 11.91
N ILE A 18 2.26 -8.24 12.01
CA ILE A 18 3.30 -7.21 12.01
C ILE A 18 4.03 -7.19 13.36
N PRO A 19 5.36 -7.42 13.39
CA PRO A 19 6.12 -7.45 14.63
C PRO A 19 6.16 -6.07 15.29
N LYS A 20 5.80 -6.01 16.57
CA LYS A 20 5.88 -4.79 17.37
C LYS A 20 7.32 -4.61 17.87
N ARG A 21 8.16 -3.87 17.13
CA ARG A 21 9.57 -3.63 17.52
C ARG A 21 9.77 -2.63 18.67
N ARG A 22 8.73 -1.91 19.11
CA ARG A 22 8.81 -0.99 20.25
C ARG A 22 7.48 -1.01 21.01
N GLU A 23 7.51 -1.25 22.32
CA GLU A 23 6.38 -0.88 23.17
C GLU A 23 6.25 0.64 23.12
N ARG A 24 5.13 1.12 22.61
CA ARG A 24 4.82 2.55 22.54
C ARG A 24 3.48 2.74 23.19
N MET A 25 3.44 3.59 24.23
CA MET A 25 2.21 3.97 24.91
C MET A 25 1.09 4.18 23.89
N LEU A 26 0.00 3.46 24.08
CA LEU A 26 -1.21 3.78 23.38
C LEU A 26 -1.67 5.13 23.94
N HIS A 27 -1.81 6.15 23.10
CA HIS A 27 -2.58 7.35 23.48
C HIS A 27 -4.06 6.94 23.62
N VAL A 28 -4.39 6.23 24.69
CA VAL A 28 -5.75 5.94 25.14
C VAL A 28 -6.02 6.97 26.24
N GLY A 29 -6.61 8.09 25.85
CA GLY A 29 -6.84 9.24 26.72
C GLY A 29 -7.33 10.44 25.91
N LEU A 30 -7.59 11.57 26.58
CA LEU A 30 -8.21 12.80 26.06
C LEU A 30 -7.56 13.39 24.78
N PHE A 31 -6.35 12.95 24.43
CA PHE A 31 -5.60 13.34 23.22
C PHE A 31 -5.44 12.22 22.19
N GLY A 32 -6.24 11.16 22.28
CA GLY A 32 -6.23 10.06 21.33
C GLY A 32 -6.89 10.47 20.01
N TYR A 33 -6.13 10.53 18.92
CA TYR A 33 -6.68 10.70 17.58
C TYR A 33 -7.76 9.63 17.31
N ALA A 34 -8.91 10.06 16.79
CA ALA A 34 -9.99 9.15 16.40
C ALA A 34 -9.46 8.16 15.34
N ARG A 35 -9.43 6.87 15.69
CA ARG A 35 -8.95 5.76 14.84
C ARG A 35 -10.05 5.12 13.98
N GLY A 36 -11.24 5.73 13.98
CA GLY A 36 -12.35 5.30 13.15
C GLY A 36 -12.33 6.05 11.84
N VAL A 37 -12.21 5.33 10.73
CA VAL A 37 -12.62 5.84 9.42
C VAL A 37 -13.95 5.16 9.15
N GLY A 38 -15.04 5.94 9.22
CA GLY A 38 -16.40 5.42 9.19
C GLY A 38 -16.68 4.44 10.35
N LYS A 39 -17.14 3.22 10.01
CA LYS A 39 -17.53 2.19 11.00
C LYS A 39 -16.38 1.29 11.45
N LYS A 40 -15.20 1.35 10.80
CA LYS A 40 -14.10 0.41 11.05
C LYS A 40 -12.89 1.10 11.69
N LYS A 41 -12.22 0.36 12.59
CA LYS A 41 -10.96 0.79 13.19
C LYS A 41 -9.81 0.34 12.30
N LEU A 42 -8.98 1.28 11.87
CA LEU A 42 -7.75 1.00 11.12
C LEU A 42 -6.56 0.91 12.08
N PRO A 43 -5.50 0.18 11.70
CA PRO A 43 -4.26 0.20 12.46
C PRO A 43 -3.57 1.57 12.33
N ARG A 44 -2.56 1.81 13.15
CA ARG A 44 -1.74 3.05 13.06
C ARG A 44 -1.06 3.13 11.69
N ALA A 45 -0.74 4.34 11.25
CA ALA A 45 -0.10 4.60 9.95
C ALA A 45 1.08 3.66 9.65
N ILE A 46 2.04 3.51 10.58
CA ILE A 46 3.21 2.61 10.37
C ILE A 46 2.80 1.15 10.17
N THR A 47 1.81 0.66 10.93
CA THR A 47 1.34 -0.72 10.78
C THR A 47 0.53 -0.86 9.49
N PHE A 48 -0.24 0.17 9.13
CA PHE A 48 -0.98 0.22 7.88
C PHE A 48 -0.05 0.17 6.67
N THR A 49 1.00 1.01 6.65
CA THR A 49 2.03 0.99 5.59
C THR A 49 2.76 -0.35 5.57
N ALA A 50 3.14 -0.88 6.74
CA ALA A 50 3.79 -2.19 6.84
C ALA A 50 3.00 -3.32 6.19
N VAL A 51 1.71 -3.42 6.49
CA VAL A 51 0.81 -4.45 5.93
C VAL A 51 0.73 -4.32 4.42
N LEU A 52 0.51 -3.10 3.93
CA LEU A 52 0.35 -2.82 2.51
C LEU A 52 1.63 -3.12 1.71
N TYR A 53 2.79 -2.69 2.19
CA TYR A 53 4.07 -3.08 1.60
C TYR A 53 4.33 -4.59 1.68
N SER A 54 3.91 -5.26 2.76
CA SER A 54 4.01 -6.72 2.89
C SER A 54 3.10 -7.48 1.91
N LEU A 55 2.01 -6.88 1.46
CA LEU A 55 1.21 -7.40 0.34
C LEU A 55 1.81 -7.04 -1.03
N GLY A 56 2.81 -6.17 -1.07
CA GLY A 56 3.35 -5.59 -2.30
C GLY A 56 2.41 -4.57 -2.92
N ILE A 57 1.61 -3.85 -2.12
CA ILE A 57 0.71 -2.81 -2.60
C ILE A 57 1.06 -1.52 -1.87
N PRO A 58 2.01 -0.72 -2.37
CA PRO A 58 2.42 0.52 -1.73
C PRO A 58 1.22 1.47 -1.51
N PRO A 59 0.99 1.99 -0.29
CA PRO A 59 -0.13 2.87 0.03
C PRO A 59 -0.15 4.17 -0.78
N GLU A 60 1.02 4.61 -1.25
CA GLU A 60 1.21 5.81 -2.09
C GLU A 60 0.46 5.73 -3.41
N LEU A 61 0.21 4.51 -3.91
CA LEU A 61 -0.48 4.29 -5.19
C LEU A 61 -2.00 4.28 -5.02
N ILE A 62 -2.51 4.12 -3.79
CA ILE A 62 -3.94 4.01 -3.51
C ILE A 62 -4.62 5.39 -3.65
N GLY A 63 -5.56 5.50 -4.57
CA GLY A 63 -6.30 6.73 -4.85
C GLY A 63 -5.53 7.79 -5.66
N THR A 64 -4.21 7.65 -5.83
CA THR A 64 -3.39 8.60 -6.57
C THR A 64 -3.75 8.65 -8.05
N GLY A 65 -3.98 7.51 -8.69
CA GLY A 65 -4.40 7.46 -10.10
C GLY A 65 -5.73 8.18 -10.36
N ARG A 66 -6.77 7.87 -9.58
CA ARG A 66 -8.04 8.61 -9.65
C ARG A 66 -7.86 10.10 -9.32
N GLY A 67 -7.03 10.43 -8.33
CA GLY A 67 -6.71 11.81 -7.96
C GLY A 67 -6.09 12.60 -9.11
N ILE A 68 -5.12 12.02 -9.83
CA ILE A 68 -4.52 12.59 -11.04
C ILE A 68 -5.58 12.78 -12.12
N ARG A 69 -6.39 11.76 -12.40
CA ARG A 69 -7.45 11.86 -13.41
C ARG A 69 -8.39 13.02 -13.12
N ASP A 70 -8.77 13.22 -11.86
CA ASP A 70 -9.66 14.30 -11.46
C ASP A 70 -8.95 15.67 -11.49
N ALA A 71 -7.64 15.73 -11.22
CA ALA A 71 -6.83 16.93 -11.39
C ALA A 71 -6.71 17.33 -12.87
N ILE A 72 -6.44 16.38 -13.77
CA ILE A 72 -6.38 16.60 -15.23
C ILE A 72 -7.73 17.10 -15.75
N LYS A 73 -8.85 16.49 -15.31
CA LYS A 73 -10.21 16.94 -15.68
C LYS A 73 -10.49 18.39 -15.28
N LYS A 74 -9.86 18.88 -14.21
CA LYS A 74 -9.97 20.25 -13.71
C LYS A 74 -8.93 21.20 -14.32
N GLY A 75 -8.04 20.71 -15.19
CA GLY A 75 -6.93 21.47 -15.76
C GLY A 75 -5.86 21.87 -14.73
N ALA A 76 -5.75 21.12 -13.63
CA ALA A 76 -4.85 21.41 -12.50
C ALA A 76 -3.56 20.55 -12.54
N ASP A 77 -3.25 19.93 -13.67
CA ASP A 77 -2.11 19.03 -13.85
C ASP A 77 -0.76 19.77 -13.75
N ARG A 78 -0.71 21.01 -14.23
CA ARG A 78 0.49 21.85 -14.14
C ARG A 78 0.79 22.26 -12.70
N GLU A 79 -0.23 22.63 -11.95
CA GLU A 79 -0.15 23.00 -10.54
C GLU A 79 0.34 21.84 -9.69
N LEU A 80 -0.15 20.62 -9.95
CA LEU A 80 0.31 19.43 -9.25
C LEU A 80 1.83 19.25 -9.38
N MET A 81 2.35 19.38 -10.59
CA MET A 81 3.79 19.24 -10.87
C MET A 81 4.61 20.43 -10.37
N LEU A 82 4.01 21.63 -10.30
CA LEU A 82 4.63 22.82 -9.72
C LEU A 82 4.80 22.70 -8.21
N PHE A 83 3.77 22.25 -7.49
CA PHE A 83 3.78 22.16 -6.03
C PHE A 83 4.50 20.90 -5.53
N TYR A 84 4.38 19.78 -6.25
CA TYR A 84 5.02 18.52 -5.87
C TYR A 84 6.08 18.09 -6.89
N LYS A 85 7.24 18.72 -6.81
CA LYS A 85 8.38 18.50 -7.72
C LYS A 85 8.86 17.05 -7.80
N ASN A 86 8.75 16.30 -6.69
CA ASN A 86 9.21 14.92 -6.59
C ASN A 86 8.11 13.89 -6.83
N PHE A 87 6.94 14.31 -7.30
CA PHE A 87 5.79 13.41 -7.47
C PHE A 87 6.12 12.17 -8.30
N ILE A 88 6.67 12.35 -9.50
CA ILE A 88 7.04 11.22 -10.38
C ILE A 88 8.12 10.34 -9.74
N PRO A 89 9.27 10.87 -9.25
CA PRO A 89 10.27 10.07 -8.56
C PRO A 89 9.69 9.24 -7.39
N ASP A 90 8.82 9.82 -6.58
CA ASP A 90 8.24 9.16 -5.41
C ASP A 90 7.29 8.03 -5.82
N MET A 91 6.46 8.26 -6.85
CA MET A 91 5.57 7.23 -7.41
C MET A 91 6.34 6.08 -8.06
N LEU A 92 7.44 6.38 -8.76
CA LEU A 92 8.33 5.36 -9.33
C LEU A 92 9.03 4.56 -8.22
N MET A 93 9.49 5.22 -7.16
CA MET A 93 10.13 4.56 -6.03
C MET A 93 9.17 3.63 -5.30
N ALA A 94 7.95 4.09 -5.02
CA ALA A 94 6.90 3.24 -4.44
C ALA A 94 6.55 2.09 -5.40
N GLY A 95 6.36 2.39 -6.68
CA GLY A 95 6.04 1.43 -7.74
C GLY A 95 7.05 0.30 -7.90
N ASN A 96 8.32 0.51 -7.55
CA ASN A 96 9.33 -0.55 -7.55
C ASN A 96 8.98 -1.73 -6.62
N TYR A 97 8.20 -1.48 -5.55
CA TYR A 97 7.76 -2.49 -4.59
C TYR A 97 6.36 -3.03 -4.87
N LEU A 98 5.74 -2.62 -5.99
CA LEU A 98 4.43 -3.10 -6.41
C LEU A 98 4.52 -4.56 -6.90
N ASN A 99 3.77 -5.44 -6.24
CA ASN A 99 3.46 -6.78 -6.70
C ASN A 99 2.09 -6.77 -7.39
N LYS A 100 2.12 -6.61 -8.72
CA LYS A 100 0.91 -6.62 -9.52
C LYS A 100 0.13 -7.93 -9.40
N GLU A 101 0.79 -9.09 -9.29
CA GLU A 101 0.10 -10.38 -9.25
C GLU A 101 -0.80 -10.48 -8.01
N ASN A 102 -0.28 -10.11 -6.84
CA ASN A 102 -1.05 -10.04 -5.61
C ASN A 102 -2.23 -9.08 -5.74
N LEU A 103 -2.01 -7.90 -6.32
CA LEU A 103 -3.08 -6.94 -6.57
C LEU A 103 -4.16 -7.49 -7.51
N HIS A 104 -3.79 -8.24 -8.57
CA HIS A 104 -4.74 -8.88 -9.46
C HIS A 104 -5.54 -9.99 -8.75
N PHE A 105 -4.93 -10.76 -7.84
CA PHE A 105 -5.66 -11.74 -7.04
C PHE A 105 -6.64 -11.06 -6.09
N LEU A 106 -6.23 -9.98 -5.42
CA LEU A 106 -7.10 -9.21 -4.53
C LEU A 106 -8.23 -8.49 -5.29
N ALA A 107 -7.96 -7.93 -6.45
CA ALA A 107 -8.96 -7.27 -7.30
C ALA A 107 -10.11 -8.20 -7.73
N LYS A 108 -9.86 -9.52 -7.81
CA LYS A 108 -10.91 -10.51 -8.07
C LYS A 108 -11.82 -10.77 -6.87
N THR A 109 -11.41 -10.37 -5.67
CA THR A 109 -12.14 -10.65 -4.42
C THR A 109 -13.04 -9.50 -3.97
N ASP A 110 -12.62 -8.25 -4.18
CA ASP A 110 -13.35 -7.07 -3.71
C ASP A 110 -13.21 -5.91 -4.72
N LYS A 111 -14.27 -5.13 -4.85
CA LYS A 111 -14.32 -3.92 -5.69
C LYS A 111 -13.27 -2.90 -5.27
N ALA A 112 -12.98 -2.76 -3.98
CA ALA A 112 -11.99 -1.80 -3.48
C ALA A 112 -10.58 -2.10 -3.99
N TRP A 113 -10.21 -3.38 -4.10
CA TRP A 113 -8.93 -3.78 -4.67
C TRP A 113 -8.89 -3.57 -6.20
N ASN A 114 -10.03 -3.73 -6.87
CA ASN A 114 -10.14 -3.40 -8.29
C ASN A 114 -10.02 -1.90 -8.55
N GLU A 115 -10.55 -1.06 -7.65
CA GLU A 115 -10.32 0.39 -7.66
C GLU A 115 -8.82 0.72 -7.51
N ILE A 116 -8.09 0.03 -6.63
CA ILE A 116 -6.63 0.23 -6.50
C ILE A 116 -5.90 -0.21 -7.77
N LEU A 117 -6.34 -1.29 -8.41
CA LEU A 117 -5.81 -1.72 -9.70
C LEU A 117 -6.04 -0.67 -10.81
N GLU A 118 -7.21 0.00 -10.81
CA GLU A 118 -7.47 1.14 -11.69
C GLU A 118 -6.55 2.33 -11.38
N ASP A 119 -6.30 2.62 -10.09
CA ASP A 119 -5.38 3.69 -9.70
C ASP A 119 -3.97 3.46 -10.24
N VAL A 120 -3.46 2.23 -10.14
CA VAL A 120 -2.15 1.87 -10.70
C VAL A 120 -2.12 2.08 -12.21
N LYS A 121 -3.15 1.65 -12.94
CA LYS A 121 -3.20 1.80 -14.41
C LYS A 121 -3.23 3.27 -14.83
N LEU A 122 -4.09 4.08 -14.20
CA LEU A 122 -4.16 5.51 -14.47
C LEU A 122 -2.84 6.23 -14.19
N LEU A 123 -2.13 5.79 -13.15
CA LEU A 123 -0.82 6.32 -12.80
C LEU A 123 0.26 5.91 -13.82
N GLU A 124 0.25 4.67 -14.30
CA GLU A 124 1.14 4.19 -15.37
C GLU A 124 0.92 4.96 -16.67
N ASP A 125 -0.34 5.18 -17.05
CA ASP A 125 -0.72 5.96 -18.23
C ASP A 125 -0.25 7.42 -18.11
N PHE A 126 -0.38 8.01 -16.92
CA PHE A 126 0.09 9.38 -16.67
C PHE A 126 1.61 9.52 -16.69
N ILE A 127 2.33 8.58 -16.07
CA ILE A 127 3.80 8.59 -16.03
C ILE A 127 4.40 8.17 -17.37
N GLY A 128 3.66 7.41 -18.18
CA GLY A 128 4.14 6.82 -19.44
C GLY A 128 5.11 5.66 -19.23
N LYS A 129 5.09 5.03 -18.05
CA LYS A 129 5.98 3.92 -17.68
C LYS A 129 5.25 2.93 -16.80
N GLU A 130 5.46 1.64 -17.07
CA GLU A 130 4.97 0.55 -16.24
C GLU A 130 5.67 0.55 -14.86
N LEU A 131 4.88 0.47 -13.79
CA LEU A 131 5.35 0.31 -12.42
C LEU A 131 5.65 -1.15 -12.13
N GLY A 132 6.70 -1.40 -11.36
CA GLY A 132 7.07 -2.75 -10.96
C GLY A 132 8.55 -2.86 -10.62
N PRO A 133 9.03 -4.06 -10.27
CA PRO A 133 10.40 -4.27 -9.83
C PRO A 133 11.41 -3.95 -10.95
N THR A 134 12.41 -3.14 -10.59
CA THR A 134 13.44 -2.66 -11.54
C THR A 134 14.85 -3.17 -11.24
N ASP A 135 15.13 -3.64 -10.03
CA ASP A 135 16.43 -4.17 -9.61
C ASP A 135 16.26 -5.52 -8.91
N THR A 136 17.37 -6.22 -8.68
CA THR A 136 17.36 -7.53 -8.03
C THR A 136 16.68 -7.51 -6.66
N ARG A 137 16.82 -6.44 -5.88
CA ARG A 137 16.20 -6.32 -4.55
C ARG A 137 14.68 -6.19 -4.67
N HIS A 138 14.20 -5.42 -5.65
CA HIS A 138 12.78 -5.30 -5.95
C HIS A 138 12.18 -6.64 -6.38
N PHE A 139 12.89 -7.43 -7.20
CA PHE A 139 12.45 -8.77 -7.58
C PHE A 139 12.40 -9.73 -6.38
N ILE A 140 13.41 -9.71 -5.50
CA ILE A 140 13.40 -10.53 -4.27
C ILE A 140 12.24 -10.10 -3.37
N HIS A 141 12.03 -8.80 -3.18
CA HIS A 141 10.89 -8.29 -2.40
C HIS A 141 9.56 -8.77 -2.99
N ARG A 142 9.35 -8.65 -4.31
CA ARG A 142 8.17 -9.17 -4.99
C ARG A 142 7.94 -10.64 -4.65
N ASN A 143 8.96 -11.49 -4.77
CA ASN A 143 8.84 -12.92 -4.48
C ASN A 143 8.42 -13.18 -3.02
N ILE A 144 9.01 -12.46 -2.07
CA ILE A 144 8.64 -12.58 -0.65
C ILE A 144 7.20 -12.12 -0.42
N THR A 145 6.76 -11.02 -1.03
CA THR A 145 5.36 -10.58 -0.92
C THR A 145 4.37 -11.58 -1.53
N SER A 146 4.75 -12.29 -2.59
CA SER A 146 3.94 -13.41 -3.12
C SER A 146 3.84 -14.54 -2.07
N ASN A 147 4.95 -14.89 -1.42
CA ASN A 147 4.94 -15.89 -0.33
C ASN A 147 4.03 -15.44 0.83
N ILE A 148 4.14 -14.19 1.28
CA ILE A 148 3.28 -13.62 2.34
C ILE A 148 1.80 -13.78 1.96
N PHE A 149 1.44 -13.41 0.73
CA PHE A 149 0.06 -13.49 0.25
C PHE A 149 -0.47 -14.93 0.28
N PHE A 150 0.26 -15.90 -0.29
CA PHE A 150 -0.20 -17.29 -0.32
C PHE A 150 -0.21 -17.93 1.08
N MET A 151 0.77 -17.63 1.93
CA MET A 151 0.78 -18.11 3.32
C MET A 151 -0.41 -17.57 4.10
N TRP A 152 -0.72 -16.28 3.99
CA TRP A 152 -1.90 -15.68 4.62
C TRP A 152 -3.20 -16.33 4.12
N ARG A 153 -3.33 -16.57 2.81
CA ARG A 153 -4.52 -17.24 2.23
C ARG A 153 -4.66 -18.70 2.69
N ASP A 154 -3.54 -19.39 2.91
CA ASP A 154 -3.47 -20.75 3.44
C ASP A 154 -3.52 -20.81 4.99
N LYS A 155 -3.76 -19.68 5.66
CA LYS A 155 -3.80 -19.56 7.14
C LYS A 155 -2.50 -20.00 7.84
N ARG A 156 -1.37 -19.90 7.15
CA ARG A 156 -0.02 -20.12 7.70
C ARG A 156 0.55 -18.80 8.21
N ASP A 157 1.47 -18.86 9.17
CA ASP A 157 2.08 -17.68 9.80
C ASP A 157 3.15 -17.04 8.88
N PRO A 158 2.94 -15.82 8.34
CA PRO A 158 3.87 -15.18 7.41
C PRO A 158 4.86 -14.21 8.11
N ARG A 159 4.99 -14.24 9.45
CA ARG A 159 5.79 -13.27 10.22
C ARG A 159 7.24 -13.18 9.77
N GLU A 160 7.88 -14.30 9.46
CA GLU A 160 9.28 -14.33 9.02
C GLU A 160 9.45 -13.61 7.69
N GLN A 161 8.57 -13.89 6.73
CA GLN A 161 8.57 -13.27 5.41
C GLN A 161 8.26 -11.77 5.50
N ILE A 162 7.36 -11.36 6.41
CA ILE A 162 7.07 -9.95 6.68
C ILE A 162 8.33 -9.22 7.17
N VAL A 163 9.11 -9.84 8.07
CA VAL A 163 10.37 -9.27 8.54
C VAL A 163 11.39 -9.18 7.40
N GLU A 164 11.52 -10.23 6.60
CA GLU A 164 12.44 -10.28 5.47
C GLU A 164 12.13 -9.20 4.41
N ALA A 165 10.86 -9.06 4.03
CA ALA A 165 10.41 -7.99 3.13
C ALA A 165 10.73 -6.59 3.69
N GLY A 166 10.55 -6.41 5.01
CA GLY A 166 10.91 -5.17 5.70
C GLY A 166 12.41 -4.85 5.66
N LEU A 167 13.27 -5.86 5.75
CA LEU A 167 14.71 -5.68 5.66
C LEU A 167 15.13 -5.24 4.24
N ILE A 168 14.52 -5.80 3.21
CA ILE A 168 14.85 -5.47 1.81
C ILE A 168 14.48 -4.02 1.48
N ARG A 169 13.31 -3.55 1.92
CA ARG A 169 12.88 -2.16 1.74
C ARG A 169 13.53 -1.19 2.73
N GLN A 170 14.41 -1.68 3.61
CA GLN A 170 15.10 -0.92 4.68
C GLN A 170 14.17 -0.20 5.66
N SER A 171 12.88 -0.53 5.68
CA SER A 171 11.90 0.01 6.62
C SER A 171 10.81 -1.02 6.90
N LEU A 172 10.22 -1.03 8.08
CA LEU A 172 8.98 -1.78 8.30
C LEU A 172 7.75 -1.03 7.81
N GLY A 173 7.82 0.29 7.63
CA GLY A 173 6.74 1.13 7.13
C GLY A 173 7.02 2.61 7.32
#